data_AF-A0A5B9P7G7-F1
#
_entry.id   AF-A0A5B9P7G7-F1
#
_cell.length_a   1.000
_cell.length_b   1.000
_cell.length_c   1.000
_cell.angle_alpha   90.00
_cell.angle_beta   90.00
_cell.angle_gamma   90.00
#
_symmetry.space_group_name_H-M   'P 1'
#
loop_
_entity.id
_entity.type
_entity.pdbx_description
1 polymer ?
#
loop_
_entity_poly.entity_id
_entity_poly.type
_entity_poly.pdbx_seq_one_letter_code
_entity_poly.pdbx_strand_id
1 'polypeptide(L)'
;MIFGVRLAVETLSLKPTSKSMSQYPEAEYATQQKGYHQGPKSTSGLAIGSLVLGVSSFICTIFTGAIAIILGIIALSKISSSNGRLAGNGLAIAGIVTGALGCVWTLIMIGMLLPAVQQVRSAARRTMTMNNMRQMSLANLNHESTYMRFASNISEEDPESGENLSWRVHLLPYLGYQELYNQFKLNEPWDSAHNKSLIGQIPEVFQHPQIQAELPEGYTVFQFAVSPPGTENPALYVQGERGATFGEITDGSSNTIMILETSAAAAVPWTQPKDWQFDPDDPTRGVGDSFPGGFVVTFCDGATSFIDDGIGAQNMKSLVTRSEGDTPNHMAY
;
A
#
# COMPACT_ATOMS: atom_id res chain seq x y z
N MET A 1 -117.10 -59.78 40.16
CA MET A 1 -116.91 -58.50 40.88
C MET A 1 -115.81 -58.71 41.91
N ILE A 2 -114.97 -57.69 42.09
CA ILE A 2 -113.55 -57.71 42.51
C ILE A 2 -113.35 -58.09 44.00
N PHE A 3 -112.28 -58.83 44.29
CA PHE A 3 -111.39 -58.74 45.46
C PHE A 3 -110.10 -59.48 45.03
N GLY A 4 -108.87 -59.05 45.23
CA GLY A 4 -108.26 -58.17 46.22
C GLY A 4 -107.02 -58.89 46.75
N VAL A 5 -105.94 -58.13 46.99
CA VAL A 5 -104.78 -58.46 47.85
C VAL A 5 -103.57 -59.17 47.23
N ARG A 6 -102.42 -58.49 47.42
CA ARG A 6 -101.02 -58.89 47.18
C ARG A 6 -100.55 -59.96 48.18
N LEU A 7 -99.58 -60.79 47.76
CA LEU A 7 -98.53 -61.30 48.64
C LEU A 7 -97.23 -61.48 47.85
N ALA A 8 -96.12 -61.08 48.48
CA ALA A 8 -94.77 -61.17 47.97
C ALA A 8 -94.22 -62.59 48.09
N VAL A 9 -93.45 -63.05 47.10
CA VAL A 9 -92.61 -64.25 47.20
C VAL A 9 -91.28 -64.00 46.50
N GLU A 10 -90.25 -64.24 47.28
CA GLU A 10 -88.82 -64.33 47.00
C GLU A 10 -88.53 -65.61 46.19
N THR A 11 -87.73 -65.55 45.12
CA THR A 11 -87.18 -66.77 44.51
C THR A 11 -85.73 -66.62 44.03
N LEU A 12 -84.91 -67.46 44.66
CA LEU A 12 -83.54 -67.87 44.42
C LEU A 12 -83.16 -68.25 42.98
N SER A 13 -81.93 -67.82 42.64
CA SER A 13 -80.86 -68.54 41.93
C SER A 13 -81.14 -69.95 41.41
N LEU A 14 -81.08 -70.13 40.09
CA LEU A 14 -80.70 -71.38 39.42
C LEU A 14 -79.90 -71.12 38.13
N LYS A 15 -78.64 -71.55 38.11
CA LYS A 15 -77.85 -72.01 36.94
C LYS A 15 -77.62 -73.52 37.18
N PRO A 16 -77.13 -74.35 36.24
CA PRO A 16 -76.83 -74.13 34.82
C PRO A 16 -77.32 -75.30 33.92
N THR A 17 -77.25 -75.18 32.58
CA THR A 17 -76.78 -76.30 31.73
C THR A 17 -76.37 -75.83 30.34
N SER A 18 -75.16 -76.21 29.96
CA SER A 18 -74.53 -76.00 28.67
C SER A 18 -75.14 -76.89 27.59
N LYS A 19 -75.42 -76.31 26.43
CA LYS A 19 -75.41 -77.04 25.15
C LYS A 19 -74.58 -76.24 24.15
N SER A 20 -73.52 -76.89 23.68
CA SER A 20 -72.62 -76.46 22.62
C SER A 20 -73.38 -76.16 21.34
N MET A 21 -73.31 -74.93 20.85
CA MET A 21 -73.73 -74.58 19.50
C MET A 21 -72.46 -74.30 18.68
N SER A 22 -72.36 -75.04 17.59
CA SER A 22 -71.25 -75.15 16.66
C SER A 22 -70.66 -73.81 16.22
N GLN A 23 -69.33 -73.79 16.24
CA GLN A 23 -68.42 -72.77 15.72
C GLN A 23 -68.70 -72.49 14.23
N TYR A 24 -69.10 -71.25 13.91
CA TYR A 24 -69.03 -70.71 12.55
C TYR A 24 -67.62 -70.14 12.33
N PRO A 25 -66.99 -70.30 11.15
CA PRO A 25 -65.67 -69.71 10.93
C PRO A 25 -65.78 -68.18 10.88
N GLU A 26 -65.02 -67.49 11.73
CA GLU A 26 -64.82 -66.04 11.63
C GLU A 26 -64.13 -65.72 10.30
N ALA A 27 -64.73 -64.83 9.51
CA ALA A 27 -64.03 -64.23 8.39
C ALA A 27 -62.92 -63.33 8.95
N GLU A 28 -61.67 -63.78 8.81
CA GLU A 28 -60.47 -63.01 9.12
C GLU A 28 -60.40 -61.80 8.18
N TYR A 29 -60.86 -60.64 8.65
CA TYR A 29 -60.64 -59.37 7.96
C TYR A 29 -59.16 -59.03 8.10
N ALA A 30 -58.35 -59.45 7.12
CA ALA A 30 -57.00 -58.96 6.97
C ALA A 30 -57.05 -57.43 6.78
N THR A 31 -56.75 -56.68 7.83
CA THR A 31 -56.41 -55.27 7.72
C THR A 31 -55.13 -55.16 6.89
N GLN A 32 -55.26 -54.95 5.59
CA GLN A 32 -54.15 -54.48 4.75
C GLN A 32 -53.74 -53.10 5.27
N GLN A 33 -52.73 -53.06 6.14
CA GLN A 33 -51.93 -51.85 6.33
C GLN A 33 -51.25 -51.56 5.00
N LYS A 34 -51.80 -50.60 4.22
CA LYS A 34 -51.07 -49.96 3.13
C LYS A 34 -49.88 -49.23 3.74
N GLY A 35 -48.74 -49.88 3.80
CA GLY A 35 -47.45 -49.22 4.01
C GLY A 35 -47.23 -48.23 2.88
N TYR A 36 -47.41 -46.94 3.14
CA TYR A 36 -46.93 -45.90 2.24
C TYR A 36 -45.41 -45.97 2.24
N HIS A 37 -44.84 -46.67 1.25
CA HIS A 37 -43.43 -46.50 0.92
C HIS A 37 -43.24 -45.04 0.47
N GLN A 38 -42.70 -44.20 1.36
CA GLN A 38 -42.18 -42.89 0.94
C GLN A 38 -41.13 -43.17 -0.14
N GLY A 39 -41.39 -42.74 -1.37
CA GLY A 39 -40.40 -42.83 -2.46
C GLY A 39 -39.09 -42.13 -2.07
N PRO A 40 -37.98 -42.47 -2.72
CA PRO A 40 -36.67 -41.91 -2.39
C PRO A 40 -36.72 -40.37 -2.39
N LYS A 41 -36.29 -39.76 -1.28
CA LYS A 41 -36.31 -38.30 -1.10
C LYS A 41 -35.28 -37.67 -2.05
N SER A 42 -35.70 -36.76 -2.91
CA SER A 42 -34.79 -36.02 -3.80
C SER A 42 -34.17 -34.83 -3.06
N THR A 43 -32.84 -34.67 -3.14
CA THR A 43 -32.14 -33.53 -2.52
C THR A 43 -32.39 -32.23 -3.28
N SER A 44 -32.57 -31.12 -2.56
CA SER A 44 -32.75 -29.80 -3.19
C SER A 44 -31.49 -29.35 -3.95
N GLY A 45 -31.63 -29.07 -5.26
CA GLY A 45 -30.53 -28.52 -6.07
C GLY A 45 -30.01 -27.17 -5.57
N LEU A 46 -30.86 -26.37 -4.90
CA LEU A 46 -30.47 -25.11 -4.26
C LEU A 46 -29.55 -25.33 -3.05
N ALA A 47 -29.75 -26.42 -2.31
CA ALA A 47 -28.90 -26.77 -1.16
C ALA A 47 -27.51 -27.24 -1.63
N ILE A 48 -27.46 -28.00 -2.72
CA ILE A 48 -26.20 -28.42 -3.36
C ILE A 48 -25.47 -27.19 -3.91
N GLY A 49 -26.18 -26.32 -4.63
CA GLY A 49 -25.62 -25.08 -5.18
C GLY A 49 -25.07 -24.13 -4.09
N SER A 50 -25.80 -23.98 -2.98
CA SER A 50 -25.34 -23.21 -1.81
C SER A 50 -24.04 -23.77 -1.23
N LEU A 51 -23.92 -25.10 -1.07
CA LEU A 51 -22.69 -25.71 -0.57
C LEU A 51 -21.50 -25.52 -1.51
N VAL A 52 -21.67 -25.79 -2.80
CA VAL A 52 -20.59 -25.66 -3.79
C VAL A 52 -20.10 -24.21 -3.84
N LEU A 53 -21.02 -23.25 -3.85
CA LEU A 53 -20.68 -21.82 -3.85
C LEU A 53 -20.00 -21.40 -2.54
N GLY A 54 -20.48 -21.90 -1.39
CA GLY A 54 -19.89 -21.62 -0.08
C GLY A 54 -18.45 -22.13 0.03
N VAL A 55 -18.17 -23.35 -0.43
CA VAL A 55 -16.80 -23.88 -0.49
C VAL A 55 -15.94 -23.11 -1.50
N SER A 56 -16.49 -22.78 -2.67
CA SER A 56 -15.76 -22.02 -3.69
C SER A 56 -15.41 -20.59 -3.25
N SER A 57 -16.13 -20.02 -2.26
CA SER A 57 -15.91 -18.66 -1.78
C SER A 57 -14.55 -18.43 -1.11
N PHE A 58 -13.91 -19.51 -0.63
CA PHE A 58 -12.53 -19.44 -0.13
C PHE A 58 -11.49 -19.23 -1.23
N ILE A 59 -11.84 -19.57 -2.48
CA ILE A 59 -10.96 -19.45 -3.66
C ILE A 59 -11.40 -18.29 -4.55
N CYS A 60 -12.71 -18.03 -4.65
CA CYS A 60 -13.30 -17.12 -5.63
C CYS A 60 -14.27 -16.11 -5.00
N THR A 61 -13.76 -14.94 -4.59
CA THR A 61 -14.48 -13.66 -4.34
C THR A 61 -15.64 -13.65 -3.33
N ILE A 62 -15.91 -12.47 -2.74
CA ILE A 62 -17.04 -12.23 -1.81
C ILE A 62 -18.41 -12.52 -2.44
N PHE A 63 -18.56 -12.35 -3.76
CA PHE A 63 -19.85 -12.50 -4.44
C PHE A 63 -20.40 -13.93 -4.39
N THR A 64 -19.54 -14.94 -4.42
CA THR A 64 -19.97 -16.35 -4.35
C THR A 64 -20.47 -16.74 -2.96
N GLY A 65 -19.83 -16.21 -1.90
CA GLY A 65 -20.26 -16.40 -0.51
C GLY A 65 -21.62 -15.78 -0.21
N ALA A 66 -21.87 -14.56 -0.70
CA ALA A 66 -23.18 -13.90 -0.55
C ALA A 66 -24.31 -14.67 -1.27
N ILE A 67 -24.05 -15.13 -2.50
CA ILE A 67 -25.00 -15.94 -3.27
C ILE A 67 -25.24 -17.31 -2.59
N ALA A 68 -24.20 -17.94 -2.02
CA ALA A 68 -24.32 -19.18 -1.27
C ALA A 68 -25.25 -19.05 -0.06
N ILE A 69 -25.14 -17.95 0.68
CA ILE A 69 -26.01 -17.66 1.82
C ILE A 69 -27.46 -17.49 1.38
N ILE A 70 -27.72 -16.69 0.33
CA ILE A 70 -29.07 -16.45 -0.19
C ILE A 70 -29.71 -17.77 -0.66
N LEU A 71 -28.99 -18.58 -1.46
CA LEU A 71 -29.47 -19.86 -1.93
C LEU A 71 -29.70 -20.87 -0.80
N GLY A 72 -28.86 -20.83 0.24
CA GLY A 72 -29.01 -21.67 1.42
C GLY A 72 -30.29 -21.34 2.19
N ILE A 73 -30.59 -20.05 2.41
CA ILE A 73 -31.80 -19.59 3.09
C ILE A 73 -33.06 -19.99 2.30
N ILE A 74 -33.04 -19.79 0.97
CA ILE A 74 -34.16 -20.20 0.10
C ILE A 74 -34.33 -21.72 0.11
N ALA A 75 -33.24 -22.50 0.10
CA ALA A 75 -33.28 -23.95 0.17
C ALA A 75 -33.91 -24.42 1.50
N LEU A 76 -33.53 -23.83 2.63
CA LEU A 76 -34.11 -24.16 3.94
C LEU A 76 -35.62 -23.88 4.00
N SER A 77 -36.04 -22.71 3.50
CA SER A 77 -37.47 -22.36 3.41
C SER A 77 -38.22 -23.39 2.57
N LYS A 78 -37.72 -23.72 1.37
CA LYS A 78 -38.38 -24.67 0.45
C LYS A 78 -38.40 -26.11 0.97
N ILE A 79 -37.36 -26.55 1.68
CA ILE A 79 -37.35 -27.89 2.31
C ILE A 79 -38.37 -27.95 3.44
N SER A 80 -38.47 -26.91 4.27
CA SER A 80 -39.45 -26.86 5.38
C SER A 80 -40.90 -26.91 4.89
N SER A 81 -41.21 -26.28 3.75
CA SER A 81 -42.56 -26.30 3.15
C SER A 81 -42.88 -27.54 2.30
N SER A 82 -41.94 -28.48 2.15
CA SER A 82 -42.06 -29.59 1.19
C SER A 82 -42.78 -30.84 1.70
N ASN A 83 -43.33 -30.83 2.92
CA ASN A 83 -44.01 -31.98 3.55
C ASN A 83 -43.23 -33.31 3.42
N GLY A 84 -41.89 -33.25 3.55
CA GLY A 84 -41.00 -34.42 3.50
C GLY A 84 -40.55 -34.88 2.12
N ARG A 85 -40.94 -34.17 1.04
CA ARG A 85 -40.55 -34.51 -0.36
C ARG A 85 -39.10 -34.14 -0.70
N LEU A 86 -38.53 -33.13 -0.05
CA LEU A 86 -37.16 -32.68 -0.29
C LEU A 86 -36.26 -32.96 0.91
N ALA A 87 -35.02 -33.36 0.65
CA ALA A 87 -33.96 -33.50 1.66
C ALA A 87 -32.84 -32.46 1.41
N GLY A 88 -31.96 -32.25 2.40
CA GLY A 88 -30.77 -31.39 2.23
C GLY A 88 -30.55 -30.29 3.27
N ASN A 89 -31.24 -30.33 4.43
CA ASN A 89 -31.08 -29.30 5.48
C ASN A 89 -29.62 -29.12 5.92
N GLY A 90 -28.90 -30.23 6.18
CA GLY A 90 -27.49 -30.17 6.56
C GLY A 90 -26.61 -29.55 5.46
N LEU A 91 -26.95 -29.79 4.18
CA LEU A 91 -26.21 -29.27 3.04
C LEU A 91 -26.42 -27.75 2.88
N ALA A 92 -27.67 -27.29 3.06
CA ALA A 92 -27.99 -25.86 3.04
C ALA A 92 -27.36 -25.11 4.22
N ILE A 93 -27.38 -25.68 5.43
CA ILE A 93 -26.69 -25.10 6.60
C ILE A 93 -25.18 -25.04 6.35
N ALA A 94 -24.57 -26.10 5.81
CA ALA A 94 -23.15 -26.13 5.47
C ALA A 94 -22.76 -25.07 4.42
N GLY A 95 -23.62 -24.83 3.42
CA GLY A 95 -23.41 -23.77 2.43
C GLY A 95 -23.48 -22.35 3.02
N ILE A 96 -24.43 -22.11 3.93
CA ILE A 96 -24.53 -20.82 4.65
C ILE A 96 -23.29 -20.59 5.52
N VAL A 97 -22.87 -21.60 6.28
CA VAL A 97 -21.71 -21.48 7.20
C VAL A 97 -20.41 -21.28 6.42
N THR A 98 -20.16 -22.09 5.38
CA THR A 98 -18.94 -21.95 4.57
C THR A 98 -18.93 -20.64 3.79
N GLY A 99 -20.06 -20.18 3.25
CA GLY A 99 -20.19 -18.86 2.61
C GLY A 99 -19.93 -17.70 3.58
N ALA A 100 -20.46 -17.76 4.80
CA ALA A 100 -20.23 -16.73 5.81
C ALA A 100 -18.75 -16.68 6.23
N LEU A 101 -18.12 -17.83 6.46
CA LEU A 101 -16.70 -17.92 6.78
C LEU A 101 -15.81 -17.41 5.61
N GLY A 102 -16.15 -17.74 4.37
CA GLY A 102 -15.42 -17.25 3.19
C GLY A 102 -15.53 -15.73 2.99
N CYS A 103 -16.71 -15.15 3.26
CA CYS A 103 -16.88 -13.70 3.28
C CYS A 103 -16.00 -13.04 4.35
N VAL A 104 -16.02 -13.54 5.59
CA VAL A 104 -15.19 -13.01 6.68
C VAL A 104 -13.70 -13.14 6.35
N TRP A 105 -13.27 -14.29 5.82
CA TRP A 105 -11.89 -14.52 5.40
C TRP A 105 -11.42 -13.52 4.34
N THR A 106 -12.24 -13.29 3.31
CA THR A 106 -11.90 -12.35 2.23
C THR A 106 -11.81 -10.91 2.74
N LEU A 107 -12.71 -10.51 3.64
CA LEU A 107 -12.66 -9.18 4.27
C LEU A 107 -11.38 -8.98 5.09
N ILE A 108 -10.94 -9.99 5.83
CA ILE A 108 -9.66 -9.97 6.56
C ILE A 108 -8.50 -9.80 5.59
N MET A 109 -8.47 -10.58 4.49
CA MET A 109 -7.41 -10.48 3.48
C MET A 109 -7.35 -9.09 2.84
N ILE A 110 -8.49 -8.53 2.43
CA ILE A 110 -8.56 -7.17 1.88
C ILE A 110 -8.08 -6.14 2.91
N GLY A 111 -8.52 -6.26 4.16
CA GLY A 111 -8.11 -5.38 5.25
C GLY A 111 -6.60 -5.40 5.51
N MET A 112 -5.95 -6.55 5.37
CA MET A 112 -4.49 -6.69 5.52
C MET A 112 -3.71 -6.26 4.26
N LEU A 113 -4.30 -6.36 3.07
CA LEU A 113 -3.68 -5.98 1.80
C LEU A 113 -3.52 -4.46 1.64
N LEU A 114 -4.50 -3.66 2.08
CA LEU A 114 -4.46 -2.21 1.94
C LEU A 114 -3.22 -1.53 2.56
N PRO A 115 -2.89 -1.75 3.85
CA PRO A 115 -1.69 -1.16 4.44
C PRO A 115 -0.40 -1.70 3.80
N ALA A 116 -0.37 -2.98 3.41
CA ALA A 116 0.78 -3.55 2.73
C ALA A 116 1.05 -2.89 1.37
N VAL A 117 0.00 -2.61 0.59
CA VAL A 117 0.12 -1.91 -0.69
C VAL A 117 0.66 -0.49 -0.50
N GLN A 118 0.25 0.21 0.57
CA GLN A 118 0.76 1.55 0.87
C GLN A 118 2.24 1.54 1.20
N GLN A 119 2.71 0.59 2.02
CA GLN A 119 4.13 0.43 2.35
C GLN A 119 4.99 0.10 1.11
N VAL A 120 4.48 -0.77 0.23
CA VAL A 120 5.17 -1.09 -1.03
C VAL A 120 5.27 0.14 -1.93
N ARG A 121 4.23 0.97 -2.00
CA ARG A 121 4.25 2.20 -2.81
C ARG A 121 5.23 3.24 -2.27
N SER A 122 5.29 3.46 -0.95
CA SER A 122 6.26 4.41 -0.37
C SER A 122 7.70 3.94 -0.56
N ALA A 123 7.96 2.64 -0.38
CA ALA A 123 9.26 2.05 -0.67
C ALA A 123 9.64 2.19 -2.15
N ALA A 124 8.70 1.93 -3.08
CA ALA A 124 8.93 2.11 -4.51
C ALA A 124 9.25 3.57 -4.86
N ARG A 125 8.51 4.53 -4.29
CA ARG A 125 8.78 5.97 -4.48
C ARG A 125 10.13 6.38 -3.93
N ARG A 126 10.57 5.85 -2.78
CA ARG A 126 11.94 6.04 -2.28
C ARG A 126 12.98 5.49 -3.24
N THR A 127 12.78 4.30 -3.80
CA THR A 127 13.67 3.77 -4.84
C THR A 127 13.72 4.66 -6.08
N MET A 128 12.58 5.21 -6.51
CA MET A 128 12.52 6.17 -7.62
C MET A 128 13.28 7.45 -7.28
N THR A 129 13.11 8.03 -6.08
CA THR A 129 13.89 9.18 -5.60
C THR A 129 15.39 8.89 -5.68
N MET A 130 15.83 7.75 -5.13
CA MET A 130 17.23 7.36 -5.17
C MET A 130 17.75 7.21 -6.61
N ASN A 131 16.94 6.68 -7.53
CA ASN A 131 17.33 6.56 -8.93
C ASN A 131 17.41 7.93 -9.64
N ASN A 132 16.52 8.86 -9.32
CA ASN A 132 16.58 10.23 -9.83
C ASN A 132 17.85 10.95 -9.35
N MET A 133 18.18 10.83 -8.07
CA MET A 133 19.41 11.44 -7.52
C MET A 133 20.69 10.80 -8.06
N ARG A 134 20.70 9.48 -8.30
CA ARG A 134 21.79 8.82 -9.05
C ARG A 134 21.96 9.39 -10.45
N GLN A 135 20.87 9.62 -11.19
CA GLN A 135 20.94 10.21 -12.53
C GLN A 135 21.49 11.64 -12.50
N MET A 136 21.07 12.47 -11.53
CA MET A 136 21.62 13.82 -11.35
C MET A 136 23.10 13.78 -11.02
N SER A 137 23.52 12.85 -10.15
CA SER A 137 24.93 12.70 -9.81
C SER A 137 25.77 12.23 -10.99
N LEU A 138 25.31 11.25 -11.76
CA LEU A 138 25.99 10.82 -12.99
C LEU A 138 26.12 11.96 -14.00
N ALA A 139 25.10 12.80 -14.14
CA ALA A 139 25.17 14.01 -14.97
C ALA A 139 26.24 14.98 -14.47
N ASN A 140 26.34 15.17 -13.14
CA ASN A 140 27.35 16.03 -12.53
C ASN A 140 28.78 15.46 -12.66
N LEU A 141 28.93 14.13 -12.57
CA LEU A 141 30.18 13.43 -12.83
C LEU A 141 30.62 13.55 -14.29
N ASN A 142 29.68 13.51 -15.25
CA ASN A 142 29.99 13.75 -16.66
C ASN A 142 30.41 15.21 -16.91
N HIS A 143 29.80 16.16 -16.19
CA HIS A 143 30.23 17.56 -16.19
C HIS A 143 31.65 17.69 -15.64
N GLU A 144 31.94 17.06 -14.50
CA GLU A 144 33.28 17.00 -13.91
C GLU A 144 34.31 16.43 -14.89
N SER A 145 34.00 15.29 -15.53
CA SER A 145 34.91 14.69 -16.52
C SER A 145 35.18 15.59 -17.73
N THR A 146 34.30 16.56 -18.03
CA THR A 146 34.45 17.48 -19.16
C THR A 146 35.20 18.74 -18.76
N TYR A 147 34.91 19.29 -17.58
CA TYR A 147 35.38 20.61 -17.13
C TYR A 147 36.39 20.54 -15.96
N MET A 148 36.76 19.34 -15.52
CA MET A 148 37.64 19.05 -14.37
C MET A 148 37.13 19.61 -13.04
N ARG A 149 35.81 19.87 -12.94
CA ARG A 149 35.11 20.38 -11.76
C ARG A 149 33.63 20.03 -11.81
N PHE A 150 33.05 19.76 -10.65
CA PHE A 150 31.61 19.57 -10.53
C PHE A 150 30.86 20.83 -10.99
N ALA A 151 29.64 20.66 -11.51
CA ALA A 151 28.74 21.78 -11.72
C ALA A 151 28.50 22.46 -10.36
N SER A 152 28.67 23.78 -10.33
CA SER A 152 28.36 24.62 -9.17
C SER A 152 27.17 25.50 -9.48
N ASN A 153 26.68 26.17 -8.45
CA ASN A 153 25.84 27.34 -8.63
C ASN A 153 26.72 28.57 -9.01
N ILE A 154 26.20 29.77 -8.76
CA ILE A 154 26.82 31.07 -9.05
C ILE A 154 28.31 31.04 -8.68
N SER A 155 29.17 31.25 -9.68
CA SER A 155 30.60 31.43 -9.49
C SER A 155 31.01 32.79 -10.02
N GLU A 156 31.57 33.64 -9.16
CA GLU A 156 32.11 34.95 -9.57
C GLU A 156 33.34 34.79 -10.49
N GLU A 157 33.97 33.61 -10.48
CA GLU A 157 35.18 33.28 -11.23
C GLU A 157 34.90 32.68 -12.61
N ASP A 158 33.66 32.30 -12.89
CA ASP A 158 33.30 31.56 -14.11
C ASP A 158 32.26 32.32 -14.95
N PRO A 159 32.67 32.95 -16.07
CA PRO A 159 31.78 33.63 -17.00
C PRO A 159 30.70 32.72 -17.61
N GLU A 160 30.93 31.41 -17.66
CA GLU A 160 30.00 30.41 -18.20
C GLU A 160 29.07 29.84 -17.13
N SER A 161 29.34 30.07 -15.84
CA SER A 161 28.47 29.61 -14.75
C SER A 161 27.07 30.20 -14.86
N GLY A 162 26.91 31.30 -15.61
CA GLY A 162 25.68 32.05 -15.74
C GLY A 162 25.25 32.48 -14.35
N GLU A 163 25.54 33.73 -13.97
CA GLU A 163 25.32 34.34 -12.63
C GLU A 163 23.85 34.29 -12.11
N ASN A 164 23.01 33.50 -12.75
CA ASN A 164 21.62 33.72 -13.02
C ASN A 164 20.82 32.41 -13.03
N LEU A 165 21.43 31.25 -13.30
CA LEU A 165 20.73 29.96 -13.45
C LEU A 165 21.29 28.86 -12.54
N SER A 166 20.42 27.95 -12.11
CA SER A 166 20.79 26.80 -11.30
C SER A 166 21.72 25.83 -12.03
N TRP A 167 22.58 25.14 -11.28
CA TRP A 167 23.30 23.94 -11.72
C TRP A 167 22.40 22.91 -12.41
N ARG A 168 21.13 22.82 -12.00
CA ARG A 168 20.14 21.90 -12.59
C ARG A 168 19.90 22.20 -14.08
N VAL A 169 19.98 23.46 -14.49
CA VAL A 169 19.88 23.86 -15.90
C VAL A 169 21.13 23.43 -16.66
N HIS A 170 22.32 23.62 -16.08
CA HIS A 170 23.59 23.23 -16.69
C HIS A 170 23.76 21.71 -16.82
N LEU A 171 23.05 20.92 -16.02
CA LEU A 171 23.04 19.46 -16.15
C LEU A 171 22.09 18.93 -17.25
N LEU A 172 21.21 19.76 -17.83
CA LEU A 172 20.23 19.31 -18.83
C LEU A 172 20.86 18.58 -20.03
N PRO A 173 21.97 19.05 -20.64
CA PRO A 173 22.62 18.33 -21.74
C PRO A 173 23.06 16.91 -21.37
N TYR A 174 23.55 16.73 -20.14
CA TYR A 174 24.02 15.45 -19.61
C TYR A 174 22.88 14.51 -19.20
N LEU A 175 21.68 15.06 -19.02
CA LEU A 175 20.44 14.34 -18.72
C LEU A 175 19.60 14.04 -19.98
N GLY A 176 20.09 14.42 -21.18
CA GLY A 176 19.39 14.22 -22.46
C GLY A 176 18.37 15.31 -22.82
N TYR A 177 18.34 16.43 -22.08
CA TYR A 177 17.41 17.55 -22.27
C TYR A 177 18.05 18.72 -23.05
N GLN A 178 18.81 18.43 -24.11
CA GLN A 178 19.51 19.44 -24.92
C GLN A 178 18.55 20.50 -25.49
N GLU A 179 17.37 20.08 -25.96
CA GLU A 179 16.39 21.00 -26.55
C GLU A 179 15.83 21.98 -25.51
N LEU A 180 15.59 21.53 -24.28
CA LEU A 180 15.17 22.40 -23.19
C LEU A 180 16.30 23.35 -22.78
N TYR A 181 17.54 22.86 -22.73
CA TYR A 181 18.71 23.71 -22.46
C TYR A 181 18.84 24.86 -23.46
N ASN A 182 18.69 24.57 -24.76
CA ASN A 182 18.78 25.57 -25.82
C ASN A 182 17.69 26.65 -25.75
N GLN A 183 16.57 26.39 -25.06
CA GLN A 183 15.51 27.37 -24.85
C GLN A 183 15.89 28.39 -23.77
N PHE A 184 16.80 28.07 -22.84
CA PHE A 184 17.22 29.00 -21.80
C PHE A 184 18.11 30.11 -22.37
N LYS A 185 17.90 31.32 -21.85
CA LYS A 185 18.83 32.42 -22.05
C LYS A 185 19.81 32.45 -20.88
N LEU A 186 20.99 31.87 -21.10
CA LEU A 186 22.01 31.69 -20.07
C LEU A 186 22.57 33.02 -19.52
N ASN A 187 22.46 34.09 -20.30
CA ASN A 187 22.87 35.44 -19.94
C ASN A 187 21.77 36.25 -19.19
N GLU A 188 20.60 35.66 -18.93
CA GLU A 188 19.50 36.28 -18.19
C GLU A 188 19.23 35.52 -16.88
N PRO A 189 18.79 36.21 -15.80
CA PRO A 189 18.41 35.57 -14.54
C PRO A 189 17.30 34.53 -14.72
N TRP A 190 17.24 33.58 -13.80
CA TRP A 190 16.22 32.51 -13.77
C TRP A 190 14.79 33.06 -13.72
N ASP A 191 14.60 34.26 -13.16
CA ASP A 191 13.31 34.93 -13.01
C ASP A 191 13.04 35.99 -14.11
N SER A 192 13.89 36.05 -15.15
CA SER A 192 13.59 36.86 -16.34
C SER A 192 12.26 36.42 -16.97
N ALA A 193 11.57 37.35 -17.65
CA ALA A 193 10.28 37.04 -18.26
C ALA A 193 10.34 35.83 -19.22
N HIS A 194 11.48 35.61 -19.88
CA HIS A 194 11.71 34.47 -20.76
C HIS A 194 11.97 33.19 -19.95
N ASN A 195 13.01 33.16 -19.11
CA ASN A 195 13.41 31.96 -18.38
C ASN A 195 12.33 31.48 -17.40
N LYS A 196 11.59 32.40 -16.79
CA LYS A 196 10.47 32.09 -15.90
C LYS A 196 9.36 31.30 -16.59
N SER A 197 9.16 31.48 -17.90
CA SER A 197 8.17 30.72 -18.68
C SER A 197 8.54 29.24 -18.83
N LEU A 198 9.81 28.88 -18.62
CA LEU A 198 10.32 27.51 -18.72
C LEU A 198 10.22 26.72 -17.41
N ILE A 199 9.88 27.37 -16.28
CA ILE A 199 9.84 26.72 -14.95
C ILE A 199 8.87 25.53 -14.93
N GLY A 200 7.72 25.63 -15.62
CA GLY A 200 6.75 24.53 -15.73
C GLY A 200 7.24 23.33 -16.55
N GLN A 201 8.33 23.47 -17.31
CA GLN A 201 8.94 22.38 -18.08
C GLN A 201 9.95 21.58 -17.25
N ILE A 202 9.76 21.48 -15.93
CA ILE A 202 10.65 20.76 -15.02
C ILE A 202 10.82 19.28 -15.43
N PRO A 203 12.05 18.82 -15.72
CA PRO A 203 12.35 17.41 -15.98
C PRO A 203 11.89 16.47 -14.86
N GLU A 204 11.46 15.25 -15.22
CA GLU A 204 10.99 14.23 -14.26
C GLU A 204 12.06 13.89 -13.21
N VAL A 205 13.34 13.92 -13.60
CA VAL A 205 14.46 13.63 -12.69
C VAL A 205 14.58 14.64 -11.53
N PHE A 206 14.08 15.87 -11.70
CA PHE A 206 14.08 16.89 -10.65
C PHE A 206 12.80 16.90 -9.81
N GLN A 207 11.78 16.13 -10.19
CA GLN A 207 10.51 16.01 -9.47
C GLN A 207 10.62 14.94 -8.37
N HIS A 208 10.05 15.21 -7.20
CA HIS A 208 10.12 14.28 -6.06
C HIS A 208 8.93 13.31 -6.04
N PRO A 209 9.11 12.00 -6.33
CA PRO A 209 7.99 11.05 -6.54
C PRO A 209 6.98 10.90 -5.38
N GLN A 210 7.39 11.26 -4.16
CA GLN A 210 6.58 11.15 -2.96
C GLN A 210 5.78 12.41 -2.61
N ILE A 211 6.38 13.60 -2.73
CA ILE A 211 5.82 14.88 -2.26
C ILE A 211 5.52 15.85 -3.41
N GLN A 212 5.70 15.46 -4.67
CA GLN A 212 5.48 16.35 -5.83
C GLN A 212 4.10 17.03 -5.83
N ALA A 213 3.07 16.34 -5.32
CA ALA A 213 1.71 16.88 -5.25
C ALA A 213 1.54 18.00 -4.20
N GLU A 214 2.48 18.13 -3.26
CA GLU A 214 2.49 19.13 -2.20
C GLU A 214 3.33 20.37 -2.60
N LEU A 215 4.20 20.21 -3.60
CA LEU A 215 5.07 21.27 -4.09
C LEU A 215 4.37 22.13 -5.15
N PRO A 216 4.69 23.44 -5.24
CA PRO A 216 4.26 24.24 -6.38
C PRO A 216 4.83 23.72 -7.70
N GLU A 217 4.17 24.03 -8.81
CA GLU A 217 4.64 23.63 -10.14
C GLU A 217 6.05 24.17 -10.43
N GLY A 218 6.95 23.30 -10.89
CA GLY A 218 8.34 23.66 -11.18
C GLY A 218 9.26 23.77 -9.94
N TYR A 219 8.83 23.30 -8.78
CA TYR A 219 9.66 23.28 -7.57
C TYR A 219 10.32 21.92 -7.36
N THR A 220 11.47 21.94 -6.69
CA THR A 220 12.25 20.76 -6.32
C THR A 220 12.83 20.91 -4.91
N VAL A 221 13.10 19.76 -4.28
CA VAL A 221 13.78 19.64 -2.97
C VAL A 221 15.20 19.08 -3.10
N PHE A 222 15.64 18.69 -4.29
CA PHE A 222 16.98 18.16 -4.50
C PHE A 222 17.97 19.31 -4.59
N GLN A 223 18.76 19.55 -3.55
CA GLN A 223 19.67 20.69 -3.44
C GLN A 223 21.10 20.23 -3.17
N PHE A 224 22.06 21.03 -3.61
CA PHE A 224 23.44 20.85 -3.17
C PHE A 224 23.61 21.30 -1.71
N ALA A 225 24.59 20.74 -1.02
CA ALA A 225 25.05 21.27 0.25
C ALA A 225 26.11 22.36 0.00
N VAL A 226 25.81 23.60 0.41
CA VAL A 226 26.64 24.78 0.13
C VAL A 226 27.03 25.46 1.43
N SER A 227 28.30 25.81 1.58
CA SER A 227 28.78 26.60 2.71
C SER A 227 28.82 28.10 2.39
N PRO A 228 28.60 28.96 3.41
CA PRO A 228 28.92 30.38 3.30
C PRO A 228 30.41 30.62 3.00
N PRO A 229 30.76 31.73 2.34
CA PRO A 229 32.15 32.11 2.11
C PRO A 229 32.93 32.22 3.43
N GLY A 230 34.18 31.73 3.45
CA GLY A 230 35.05 31.79 4.64
C GLY A 230 34.79 30.73 5.71
N THR A 231 34.00 29.69 5.42
CA THR A 231 33.81 28.54 6.30
C THR A 231 35.11 27.71 6.38
N GLU A 232 35.62 27.41 7.58
CA GLU A 232 36.90 26.72 7.80
C GLU A 232 36.92 25.28 7.23
N ASN A 233 35.83 24.52 7.46
CA ASN A 233 35.59 23.19 6.87
C ASN A 233 34.30 23.25 6.04
N PRO A 234 34.38 23.68 4.77
CA PRO A 234 33.19 23.85 3.96
C PRO A 234 32.60 22.50 3.52
N ALA A 235 31.32 22.56 3.13
CA ALA A 235 30.68 21.54 2.32
C ALA A 235 31.41 21.36 0.98
N LEU A 236 30.95 20.43 0.14
CA LEU A 236 31.48 20.26 -1.21
C LEU A 236 31.54 21.59 -1.99
N TYR A 237 30.50 22.40 -1.85
CA TYR A 237 30.37 23.70 -2.52
C TYR A 237 30.48 24.86 -1.53
N VAL A 238 31.05 25.97 -1.98
CA VAL A 238 31.05 27.25 -1.26
C VAL A 238 30.36 28.27 -2.14
N GLN A 239 29.47 29.06 -1.54
CA GLN A 239 28.70 30.06 -2.27
C GLN A 239 29.63 31.08 -2.96
N GLY A 240 29.43 31.31 -4.26
CA GLY A 240 30.23 32.27 -5.03
C GLY A 240 31.54 31.71 -5.58
N GLU A 241 31.98 30.53 -5.11
CA GLU A 241 33.16 29.85 -5.63
C GLU A 241 32.83 28.97 -6.84
N ARG A 242 33.85 28.68 -7.65
CA ARG A 242 33.74 27.65 -8.69
C ARG A 242 33.40 26.28 -8.06
N GLY A 243 32.92 25.37 -8.90
CA GLY A 243 32.72 23.98 -8.48
C GLY A 243 34.00 23.34 -7.96
N ALA A 244 33.84 22.47 -6.98
CA ALA A 244 34.94 21.67 -6.44
C ALA A 244 35.48 20.70 -7.50
N THR A 245 36.76 20.36 -7.36
CA THR A 245 37.43 19.29 -8.11
C THR A 245 37.53 18.03 -7.24
N PHE A 246 37.73 16.86 -7.85
CA PHE A 246 37.98 15.65 -7.07
C PHE A 246 39.21 15.76 -6.14
N GLY A 247 40.22 16.54 -6.52
CA GLY A 247 41.40 16.74 -5.69
C GLY A 247 41.14 17.50 -4.38
N GLU A 248 40.03 18.24 -4.31
CA GLU A 248 39.61 19.00 -3.14
C GLU A 248 38.76 18.17 -2.16
N ILE A 249 38.43 16.91 -2.51
CA ILE A 249 37.68 15.98 -1.66
C ILE A 249 38.65 15.03 -0.97
N THR A 250 39.14 15.40 0.22
CA THR A 250 40.12 14.60 0.95
C THR A 250 39.50 13.56 1.89
N ASP A 251 38.21 13.73 2.24
CA ASP A 251 37.48 12.82 3.16
C ASP A 251 36.94 11.56 2.46
N GLY A 252 37.13 11.51 1.13
CA GLY A 252 36.70 10.42 0.24
C GLY A 252 35.38 10.73 -0.45
N SER A 253 35.34 10.53 -1.77
CA SER A 253 34.16 10.83 -2.59
C SER A 253 32.92 10.01 -2.22
N SER A 254 33.09 8.83 -1.63
CA SER A 254 31.99 8.00 -1.10
C SER A 254 31.46 8.45 0.26
N ASN A 255 32.13 9.39 0.93
CA ASN A 255 31.77 9.90 2.26
C ASN A 255 31.33 11.37 2.24
N THR A 256 31.50 12.08 1.13
CA THR A 256 31.06 13.48 1.01
C THR A 256 29.76 13.58 0.22
N ILE A 257 28.72 14.13 0.84
CA ILE A 257 27.40 14.38 0.24
C ILE A 257 27.54 15.47 -0.82
N MET A 258 26.99 15.19 -2.00
CA MET A 258 26.89 16.14 -3.09
C MET A 258 25.47 16.70 -3.20
N ILE A 259 24.46 15.82 -3.22
CA ILE A 259 23.04 16.20 -3.34
C ILE A 259 22.30 15.65 -2.13
N LEU A 260 21.46 16.48 -1.52
CA LEU A 260 20.55 16.07 -0.46
C LEU A 260 19.10 16.44 -0.78
N GLU A 261 18.19 15.74 -0.14
CA GLU A 261 16.76 16.06 -0.14
C GLU A 261 16.46 17.04 1.00
N THR A 262 15.95 18.23 0.66
CA THR A 262 15.47 19.20 1.67
C THR A 262 14.01 18.98 2.02
N SER A 263 13.55 19.69 3.05
CA SER A 263 12.13 19.74 3.38
C SER A 263 11.29 20.39 2.29
N ALA A 264 10.00 20.07 2.25
CA ALA A 264 9.04 20.72 1.35
C ALA A 264 8.98 22.25 1.57
N ALA A 265 9.21 22.71 2.80
CA ALA A 265 9.27 24.13 3.15
C ALA A 265 10.51 24.84 2.57
N ALA A 266 11.58 24.10 2.31
CA ALA A 266 12.82 24.61 1.73
C ALA A 266 12.86 24.48 0.20
N ALA A 267 11.80 23.96 -0.44
CA ALA A 267 11.74 23.76 -1.89
C ALA A 267 11.95 25.07 -2.67
N VAL A 268 12.63 24.96 -3.81
CA VAL A 268 12.97 26.08 -4.68
C VAL A 268 12.51 25.82 -6.12
N PRO A 269 12.22 26.85 -6.93
CA PRO A 269 12.12 26.69 -8.37
C PRO A 269 13.39 26.02 -8.91
N TRP A 270 13.24 24.98 -9.73
CA TRP A 270 14.41 24.19 -10.17
C TRP A 270 15.44 25.00 -10.98
N THR A 271 15.03 26.12 -11.57
CA THR A 271 15.91 27.03 -12.32
C THR A 271 16.63 28.04 -11.43
N GLN A 272 16.20 28.22 -10.18
CA GLN A 272 16.79 29.18 -9.25
C GLN A 272 18.14 28.66 -8.73
N PRO A 273 19.24 29.45 -8.79
CA PRO A 273 20.54 29.09 -8.23
C PRO A 273 20.55 29.27 -6.70
N LYS A 274 19.65 28.55 -6.03
CA LYS A 274 19.55 28.51 -4.57
C LYS A 274 19.60 27.05 -4.14
N ASP A 275 20.39 26.81 -3.09
CA ASP A 275 20.66 25.49 -2.54
C ASP A 275 20.67 25.54 -1.01
N TRP A 276 20.84 24.38 -0.38
CA TRP A 276 20.80 24.24 1.06
C TRP A 276 22.08 24.77 1.69
N GLN A 277 21.93 25.71 2.63
CA GLN A 277 23.05 26.33 3.32
C GLN A 277 23.44 25.49 4.54
N PHE A 278 24.68 24.98 4.51
CA PHE A 278 25.28 24.21 5.58
C PHE A 278 25.51 25.08 6.82
N ASP A 279 24.99 24.61 7.94
CA ASP A 279 25.17 25.20 9.26
C ASP A 279 25.89 24.18 10.15
N PRO A 280 27.16 24.40 10.51
CA PRO A 280 27.91 23.46 11.36
C PRO A 280 27.30 23.26 12.75
N ASP A 281 26.55 24.24 13.26
CA ASP A 281 25.91 24.18 14.57
C ASP A 281 24.56 23.44 14.52
N ASP A 282 23.93 23.38 13.34
CA ASP A 282 22.68 22.65 13.08
C ASP A 282 22.72 21.93 11.71
N PRO A 283 23.51 20.84 11.58
CA PRO A 283 23.84 20.24 10.29
C PRO A 283 22.69 19.44 9.66
N THR A 284 21.56 19.26 10.35
CA THR A 284 20.36 18.59 9.84
C THR A 284 19.21 19.56 9.53
N ARG A 285 19.43 20.88 9.71
CA ARG A 285 18.40 21.91 9.58
C ARG A 285 17.68 21.88 8.24
N GLY A 286 16.41 21.49 8.22
CA GLY A 286 15.58 21.56 7.01
C GLY A 286 15.97 20.56 5.91
N VAL A 287 16.67 19.49 6.29
CA VAL A 287 16.92 18.32 5.45
C VAL A 287 15.83 17.28 5.69
N GLY A 288 15.35 16.62 4.64
CA GLY A 288 14.30 15.60 4.71
C GLY A 288 12.91 16.11 5.05
N ASP A 289 12.00 15.15 5.26
CA ASP A 289 10.55 15.23 5.56
C ASP A 289 9.69 14.44 4.56
N SER A 290 10.22 14.11 3.38
CA SER A 290 9.44 13.40 2.35
C SER A 290 9.12 11.96 2.75
N PHE A 291 10.01 11.32 3.49
CA PHE A 291 9.87 9.94 3.94
C PHE A 291 9.91 9.83 5.47
N PRO A 292 9.14 8.92 6.07
CA PRO A 292 9.30 8.58 7.48
C PRO A 292 10.68 7.96 7.75
N GLY A 293 11.34 8.41 8.81
CA GLY A 293 12.58 7.82 9.35
C GLY A 293 13.86 8.23 8.65
N GLY A 294 13.85 9.25 7.77
CA GLY A 294 15.07 9.71 7.12
C GLY A 294 14.89 10.39 5.77
N PHE A 295 15.99 10.58 5.07
CA PHE A 295 16.08 11.32 3.81
C PHE A 295 17.10 10.72 2.86
N VAL A 296 16.97 10.99 1.57
CA VAL A 296 17.90 10.48 0.55
C VAL A 296 19.05 11.48 0.34
N VAL A 297 20.26 10.94 0.23
CA VAL A 297 21.47 11.69 -0.16
C VAL A 297 22.22 10.95 -1.25
N THR A 298 22.96 11.71 -2.05
CA THR A 298 23.90 11.18 -3.03
C THR A 298 25.29 11.74 -2.78
N PHE A 299 26.28 10.86 -2.78
CA PHE A 299 27.68 11.15 -2.55
C PHE A 299 28.39 11.58 -3.85
N CYS A 300 29.61 12.11 -3.70
CA CYS A 300 30.43 12.61 -4.82
C CYS A 300 30.89 11.50 -5.78
N ASP A 301 30.81 10.23 -5.39
CA ASP A 301 31.05 9.08 -6.27
C ASP A 301 29.79 8.55 -6.99
N GLY A 302 28.63 9.16 -6.70
CA GLY A 302 27.32 8.75 -7.22
C GLY A 302 26.62 7.64 -6.45
N ALA A 303 27.23 7.10 -5.39
CA ALA A 303 26.53 6.26 -4.45
C ALA A 303 25.37 7.06 -3.83
N THR A 304 24.21 6.42 -3.67
CA THR A 304 23.02 7.06 -3.10
C THR A 304 22.50 6.20 -1.99
N SER A 305 22.30 6.81 -0.84
CA SER A 305 21.88 6.17 0.40
C SER A 305 20.70 6.92 1.01
N PHE A 306 20.05 6.26 1.96
CA PHE A 306 19.04 6.88 2.80
C PHE A 306 19.63 7.00 4.20
N ILE A 307 19.63 8.21 4.72
CA ILE A 307 20.19 8.55 6.02
C ILE A 307 19.06 8.60 7.03
N ASP A 308 19.25 7.94 8.16
CA ASP A 308 18.32 7.95 9.30
C ASP A 308 18.17 9.38 9.87
N ASP A 309 16.95 9.77 10.24
CA ASP A 309 16.69 11.10 10.82
C ASP A 309 17.29 11.28 12.23
N GLY A 310 17.67 10.17 12.89
CA GLY A 310 18.43 10.14 14.12
C GLY A 310 19.95 10.27 13.94
N ILE A 311 20.45 10.57 12.74
CA ILE A 311 21.88 10.79 12.51
C ILE A 311 22.42 11.88 13.46
N GLY A 312 23.48 11.54 14.21
CA GLY A 312 24.12 12.48 15.11
C GLY A 312 24.75 13.65 14.36
N ALA A 313 24.71 14.86 14.95
CA ALA A 313 25.20 16.09 14.34
C ALA A 313 26.64 15.97 13.81
N GLN A 314 27.55 15.33 14.57
CA GLN A 314 28.93 15.12 14.12
C GLN A 314 29.01 14.24 12.86
N ASN A 315 28.23 13.16 12.77
CA ASN A 315 28.23 12.30 11.59
C ASN A 315 27.66 13.04 10.38
N MET A 316 26.58 13.80 10.55
CA MET A 316 26.02 14.62 9.46
C MET A 316 27.03 15.67 8.98
N LYS A 317 27.72 16.33 9.91
CA LYS A 317 28.79 17.29 9.60
C LYS A 317 29.90 16.63 8.77
N SER A 318 30.44 15.51 9.23
CA SER A 318 31.50 14.78 8.50
C SER A 318 31.05 14.28 7.13
N LEU A 319 29.76 13.97 6.94
CA LEU A 319 29.24 13.60 5.62
C LEU A 319 29.08 14.82 4.68
N VAL A 320 28.88 16.03 5.20
CA VAL A 320 28.71 17.23 4.36
C VAL A 320 30.06 17.85 3.97
N THR A 321 31.03 17.83 4.87
CA THR A 321 32.34 18.47 4.65
C THR A 321 33.20 17.72 3.64
N ARG A 322 34.02 18.46 2.87
CA ARG A 322 34.92 17.87 1.85
C ARG A 322 36.34 17.57 2.35
N SER A 323 36.77 18.17 3.46
CA SER A 323 38.17 18.16 3.90
C SER A 323 38.42 18.29 5.42
N GLU A 324 37.50 17.83 6.26
CA GLU A 324 37.65 17.89 7.73
C GLU A 324 38.58 16.78 8.28
N GLY A 325 38.84 15.72 7.50
CA GLY A 325 39.68 14.58 7.90
C GLY A 325 38.99 13.56 8.81
N ASP A 326 37.72 13.80 9.16
CA ASP A 326 36.89 12.91 9.95
C ASP A 326 36.15 11.93 9.04
N THR A 327 36.46 10.63 9.15
CA THR A 327 35.69 9.60 8.46
C THR A 327 34.43 9.29 9.27
N PRO A 328 33.24 9.35 8.65
CA PRO A 328 32.00 9.18 9.38
C PRO A 328 31.84 7.71 9.80
N ASN A 329 31.26 7.47 10.99
CA ASN A 329 31.13 6.12 11.54
C ASN A 329 30.02 5.35 10.80
N HIS A 330 30.41 4.42 9.92
CA HIS A 330 29.50 3.62 9.10
C HIS A 330 28.48 2.74 9.87
N MET A 331 28.55 2.65 11.20
CA MET A 331 27.53 1.98 12.02
C MET A 331 26.41 2.91 12.51
N ALA A 332 26.39 4.17 12.09
CA ALA A 332 25.50 5.20 12.62
C ALA A 332 24.47 5.75 11.61
N TYR A 333 24.34 5.15 10.42
CA TYR A 333 23.34 5.47 9.40
C TYR A 333 23.10 4.30 8.46
#